data_AF-A0A8H3E2C0-F1
#
_entry.id   AF-A0A8H3E2C0-F1
#
_cell.length_a   1.000
_cell.length_b   1.000
_cell.length_c   1.000
_cell.angle_alpha   90.00
_cell.angle_beta   90.00
_cell.angle_gamma   90.00
#
_symmetry.space_group_name_H-M   'P 1'
#
loop_
_entity.id
_entity.type
_entity.pdbx_description
1 polymer ?
#
loop_
_entity_poly.entity_id
_entity_poly.type
_entity_poly.pdbx_seq_one_letter_code
_entity_poly.pdbx_strand_id
1 'polypeptide(L)'
;MAHSSNSHHRWGLAIETYPKIYTRDAISAHFRTSLDGNAGWRLSAIATISDICKLGQTTQPNPIERISSGITLQGLKDVLELTRFPSDFTNFALPSLVEGSITLMSSLEPTPFSY
;
A
#
# COMPACT_ATOMS: atom_id res chain seq x y z
N MET A 1 -29.51 5.75 -33.67
CA MET A 1 -29.15 4.96 -32.49
C MET A 1 -28.19 5.80 -31.66
N ALA A 2 -28.65 6.37 -30.54
CA ALA A 2 -27.88 7.30 -29.73
C ALA A 2 -27.09 6.52 -28.66
N HIS A 3 -25.76 6.65 -28.66
CA HIS A 3 -24.92 6.14 -27.59
C HIS A 3 -25.05 7.07 -26.38
N SER A 4 -25.70 6.58 -25.32
CA SER A 4 -25.78 7.25 -24.03
C SER A 4 -24.41 7.24 -23.36
N SER A 5 -23.75 8.39 -23.34
CA SER A 5 -22.52 8.64 -22.58
C SER A 5 -22.86 8.73 -21.09
N ASN A 6 -22.87 7.58 -20.42
CA ASN A 6 -23.03 7.46 -18.96
C ASN A 6 -21.77 7.95 -18.23
N SER A 7 -21.60 9.27 -18.14
CA SER A 7 -20.67 9.88 -17.20
C SER A 7 -21.28 9.78 -15.80
N HIS A 8 -20.94 8.72 -15.06
CA HIS A 8 -21.30 8.58 -13.65
C HIS A 8 -20.50 9.59 -12.82
N HIS A 9 -21.02 10.82 -12.73
CA HIS A 9 -20.39 11.98 -12.08
C HIS A 9 -20.01 11.78 -10.60
N ARG A 10 -20.45 10.68 -9.97
CA ARG A 10 -20.15 10.35 -8.57
C ARG A 10 -19.01 9.36 -8.37
N TRP A 11 -18.57 8.63 -9.40
CA TRP A 11 -17.62 7.52 -9.25
C TRP A 11 -16.35 7.67 -10.09
N GLY A 12 -16.18 8.81 -10.77
CA GLY A 12 -14.97 9.13 -11.53
C GLY A 12 -15.20 9.11 -13.04
N LEU A 13 -14.09 9.00 -13.77
CA LEU A 13 -14.11 9.00 -15.24
C LEU A 13 -14.58 7.64 -15.77
N ALA A 14 -14.94 7.57 -17.05
CA ALA A 14 -15.23 6.28 -17.66
C ALA A 14 -13.97 5.40 -17.73
N ILE A 15 -14.10 4.07 -17.63
CA ILE A 15 -12.96 3.15 -17.49
C ILE A 15 -11.95 3.28 -18.62
N GLU A 16 -12.43 3.53 -19.84
CA GLU A 16 -11.67 3.79 -21.06
C GLU A 16 -10.86 5.10 -21.04
N THR A 17 -11.14 5.97 -20.08
CA THR A 17 -10.45 7.26 -19.91
C THR A 17 -9.21 7.10 -19.05
N TYR A 18 -9.21 6.17 -18.09
CA TYR A 18 -8.12 5.99 -17.14
C TYR A 18 -6.77 5.68 -17.82
N PRO A 19 -6.67 4.76 -18.81
CA PRO A 19 -5.41 4.51 -19.50
C PRO A 19 -4.84 5.73 -20.23
N LYS A 20 -5.68 6.72 -20.58
CA LYS A 20 -5.28 7.95 -21.29
C LYS A 20 -4.74 9.02 -20.35
N ILE A 21 -5.14 8.99 -19.07
CA ILE A 21 -4.69 9.94 -18.04
C ILE A 21 -3.56 9.39 -17.18
N TYR A 22 -3.39 8.07 -17.12
CA TYR A 22 -2.26 7.46 -16.43
C TYR A 22 -0.99 7.67 -17.24
N THR A 23 -0.33 8.79 -17.00
CA THR A 23 1.06 9.02 -17.40
C THR A 23 1.95 8.07 -16.60
N ARG A 24 2.99 7.52 -17.24
CA ARG A 24 4.05 6.78 -16.54
C ARG A 24 4.81 7.66 -15.53
N ASP A 25 4.56 8.97 -15.52
CA ASP A 25 5.20 9.93 -14.63
C ASP A 25 5.04 9.60 -13.16
N ALA A 26 3.89 9.08 -12.71
CA ALA A 26 3.71 8.67 -11.31
C ALA A 26 4.63 7.49 -10.95
N ILE A 27 4.77 6.54 -11.88
CA ILE A 27 5.70 5.41 -11.75
C ILE A 27 7.15 5.92 -11.78
N SER A 28 7.48 6.82 -12.73
CA SER A 28 8.82 7.39 -12.91
C SER A 28 9.25 8.32 -11.78
N ALA A 29 8.34 9.07 -11.16
CA ALA A 29 8.62 9.94 -10.03
C ALA A 29 9.13 9.13 -8.82
N HIS A 30 8.56 7.95 -8.60
CA HIS A 30 8.99 7.02 -7.56
C HIS A 30 10.41 6.48 -7.77
N PHE A 31 10.88 6.45 -9.02
CA PHE A 31 12.27 6.08 -9.33
C PHE A 31 13.27 7.22 -9.19
N ARG A 32 12.83 8.48 -9.00
CA ARG A 32 13.71 9.66 -8.92
C ARG A 32 14.10 10.03 -7.49
N THR A 33 13.37 9.58 -6.48
CA THR A 33 13.76 9.72 -5.08
C THR A 33 14.95 8.79 -4.82
N SER A 34 16.10 9.39 -4.48
CA SER A 34 17.32 8.65 -4.16
C SER A 34 17.09 7.84 -2.89
N LEU A 35 17.53 6.57 -2.90
CA LEU A 35 17.68 5.79 -1.68
C LEU A 35 18.59 6.57 -0.73
N ASP A 36 18.03 7.07 0.36
CA ASP A 36 18.87 7.49 1.47
C ASP A 36 19.63 6.25 1.93
N GLY A 37 20.96 6.36 2.08
CA GLY A 37 21.93 5.27 2.08
C GLY A 37 21.89 4.29 3.26
N ASN A 38 20.70 3.91 3.73
CA ASN A 38 20.53 3.00 4.85
C ASN A 38 20.55 1.54 4.35
N ALA A 39 21.68 0.86 4.51
CA ALA A 39 21.91 -0.52 4.07
C ALA A 39 20.92 -1.56 4.67
N GLY A 40 20.07 -1.18 5.63
CA GLY A 40 19.07 -2.04 6.26
C GLY A 40 17.64 -1.95 5.71
N TRP A 41 17.32 -1.04 4.79
CA TRP A 41 15.91 -0.79 4.37
C TRP A 41 15.22 -2.05 3.84
N ARG A 42 15.92 -2.90 3.09
CA ARG A 42 15.34 -4.13 2.52
C ARG A 42 14.96 -5.14 3.61
N LEU A 43 15.77 -5.26 4.66
CA LEU A 43 15.46 -6.12 5.82
C LEU A 43 14.28 -5.54 6.61
N SER A 44 14.26 -4.22 6.79
CA SER A 44 13.14 -3.48 7.39
C SER A 44 11.83 -3.73 6.64
N ALA A 45 11.87 -3.67 5.31
CA ALA A 45 10.73 -3.94 4.43
C ALA A 45 10.20 -5.38 4.59
N ILE A 46 11.10 -6.36 4.56
CA ILE A 46 10.74 -7.78 4.72
C ILE A 46 10.14 -8.04 6.12
N ALA A 47 10.75 -7.47 7.17
CA ALA A 47 10.22 -7.58 8.53
C ALA A 47 8.82 -6.95 8.64
N THR A 48 8.63 -5.78 8.03
CA THR A 48 7.33 -5.10 7.99
C THR A 48 6.27 -5.93 7.26
N ILE A 49 6.59 -6.53 6.11
CA ILE A 49 5.68 -7.46 5.40
C ILE A 49 5.31 -8.66 6.28
N SER A 50 6.28 -9.21 7.00
CA SER A 50 6.05 -10.33 7.93
C SER A 50 5.07 -9.94 9.03
N ASP A 51 5.24 -8.77 9.64
CA ASP A 51 4.36 -8.28 10.69
C ASP A 51 2.95 -7.97 10.18
N ILE A 52 2.82 -7.40 8.99
CA ILE A 52 1.51 -7.23 8.34
C ILE A 52 0.85 -8.59 8.09
N CYS A 53 1.59 -9.59 7.59
CA CYS A 53 1.02 -10.93 7.39
C CYS A 53 0.52 -11.56 8.71
N LYS A 54 1.24 -11.35 9.82
CA LYS A 54 0.80 -11.82 11.16
C LYS A 54 -0.48 -11.13 11.62
N LEU A 55 -0.69 -9.86 11.27
CA LEU A 55 -1.96 -9.18 11.57
C LEU A 55 -3.15 -9.89 10.94
N GLY A 56 -3.04 -10.31 9.67
CA GLY A 56 -4.12 -11.02 8.99
C GLY A 56 -4.48 -12.34 9.68
N GLN A 57 -3.50 -13.02 10.25
CA GLN A 57 -3.69 -14.31 10.94
C GLN A 57 -4.19 -14.15 12.38
N THR A 58 -4.24 -12.92 12.91
CA THR A 58 -4.58 -12.66 14.30
C THR A 58 -6.05 -12.31 14.43
N THR A 59 -6.77 -13.04 15.28
CA THR A 59 -8.21 -12.83 15.55
C THR A 59 -8.50 -12.11 16.87
N GLN A 60 -7.48 -11.95 17.73
CA GLN A 60 -7.64 -11.35 19.06
C GLN A 60 -7.24 -9.86 19.04
N PRO A 61 -7.98 -8.96 19.73
CA PRO A 61 -7.70 -7.52 19.69
C PRO A 61 -6.33 -7.13 20.26
N ASN A 62 -5.91 -7.73 21.38
CA ASN A 62 -4.65 -7.35 22.06
C ASN A 62 -3.40 -7.61 21.20
N PRO A 63 -3.23 -8.79 20.57
CA PRO A 63 -2.11 -9.00 19.66
C PRO A 63 -2.17 -8.13 18.39
N ILE A 64 -3.36 -7.73 17.92
CA ILE A 64 -3.51 -6.79 16.79
C ILE A 64 -2.88 -5.44 17.15
N GLU A 65 -3.26 -4.85 18.29
CA GLU A 65 -2.73 -3.55 18.75
C GLU A 65 -1.21 -3.57 18.95
N ARG A 66 -0.69 -4.67 19.50
CA ARG A 66 0.75 -4.83 19.71
C ARG A 66 1.53 -4.95 18.40
N ILE A 67 1.00 -5.64 17.40
CA ILE A 67 1.66 -5.79 16.10
C ILE A 67 1.52 -4.49 15.30
N SER A 68 0.34 -3.87 15.28
CA SER A 68 0.10 -2.63 14.53
C SER A 68 0.94 -1.47 15.05
N SER A 69 1.12 -1.34 16.36
CA SER A 69 2.02 -0.34 16.97
C SER A 69 3.50 -0.52 16.62
N GLY A 70 3.92 -1.74 16.25
CA GLY A 70 5.27 -2.03 15.76
C GLY A 70 5.47 -1.66 14.29
N ILE A 71 4.40 -1.52 13.51
CA ILE A 71 4.46 -1.15 12.09
C ILE A 71 4.56 0.36 11.97
N THR A 72 5.75 0.85 11.58
CA THR A 72 6.03 2.28 11.46
C THR A 72 5.82 2.79 10.03
N LEU A 73 5.60 4.10 9.89
CA LEU A 73 5.55 4.76 8.58
C LEU A 73 6.85 4.55 7.77
N GLN A 74 8.00 4.50 8.43
CA GLN A 74 9.27 4.22 7.75
C GLN A 74 9.30 2.79 7.20
N GLY A 75 8.85 1.79 7.98
CA GLY A 75 8.74 0.41 7.50
C GLY A 75 7.83 0.30 6.27
N LEU A 76 6.70 1.02 6.25
CA LEU A 76 5.80 1.06 5.09
C LEU A 76 6.46 1.75 3.87
N LYS A 77 7.25 2.80 4.08
CA LYS A 77 8.05 3.41 2.99
C LYS A 77 9.09 2.42 2.47
N ASP A 78 9.77 1.69 3.34
CA ASP A 78 10.74 0.67 2.94
C ASP A 78 10.06 -0.46 2.13
N VAL A 79 8.83 -0.85 2.48
CA VAL A 79 8.01 -1.78 1.68
C VAL A 79 7.71 -1.20 0.31
N LEU A 80 7.33 0.07 0.23
CA LEU A 80 7.08 0.75 -1.05
C LEU A 80 8.35 0.82 -1.92
N GLU A 81 9.55 0.86 -1.34
CA GLU A 81 10.80 0.79 -2.09
C GLU A 81 11.01 -0.57 -2.78
N LEU A 82 10.47 -1.67 -2.24
CA LEU A 82 10.54 -2.99 -2.89
C LEU A 82 9.83 -3.01 -4.24
N THR A 83 8.81 -2.16 -4.46
CA THR A 83 8.08 -2.12 -5.74
C THR A 83 8.93 -1.58 -6.89
N ARG A 84 10.12 -1.03 -6.61
CA ARG A 84 11.08 -0.60 -7.63
C ARG A 84 11.79 -1.79 -8.28
N PHE A 85 11.78 -2.95 -7.63
CA PHE A 85 12.50 -4.15 -8.06
C PHE A 85 11.51 -5.26 -8.41
N PRO A 86 11.35 -5.60 -9.70
CA PRO A 86 10.43 -6.67 -10.12
C PRO A 86 10.72 -8.04 -9.46
N SER A 87 11.98 -8.30 -9.09
CA SER A 87 12.39 -9.49 -8.33
C SER A 87 11.70 -9.62 -6.97
N ASP A 88 11.19 -8.53 -6.42
CA ASP A 88 10.55 -8.46 -5.11
C ASP A 88 9.02 -8.48 -5.18
N PHE A 89 8.43 -8.58 -6.37
CA PHE A 89 6.97 -8.61 -6.55
C PHE A 89 6.32 -9.84 -5.91
N THR A 90 7.07 -10.93 -5.77
CA THR A 90 6.62 -12.14 -5.07
C THR A 90 6.24 -11.85 -3.61
N ASN A 91 6.89 -10.89 -2.95
CA ASN A 91 6.53 -10.49 -1.59
C ASN A 91 5.12 -9.87 -1.50
N PHE A 92 4.61 -9.30 -2.60
CA PHE A 92 3.29 -8.67 -2.66
C PHE A 92 2.17 -9.64 -3.08
N ALA A 93 2.53 -10.83 -3.54
CA ALA A 93 1.58 -11.85 -3.97
C ALA A 93 1.00 -12.70 -2.81
N LEU A 94 1.41 -12.42 -1.57
CA LEU A 94 0.98 -13.16 -0.39
C LEU A 94 -0.47 -12.80 -0.02
N PRO A 95 -1.42 -13.75 -0.01
CA PRO A 95 -2.81 -13.45 0.40
C PRO A 95 -2.91 -12.88 1.83
N SER A 96 -2.06 -13.37 2.73
CA SER A 96 -1.97 -12.87 4.12
C SER A 96 -1.54 -11.41 4.20
N LEU A 97 -0.81 -10.90 3.20
CA LEU A 97 -0.44 -9.49 3.16
C LEU A 97 -1.67 -8.62 2.86
N VAL A 98 -2.56 -9.08 1.99
CA VAL A 98 -3.83 -8.38 1.68
C VAL A 98 -4.72 -8.35 2.92
N GLU A 99 -4.94 -9.51 3.54
CA GLU A 99 -5.74 -9.63 4.78
C GLU A 99 -5.17 -8.75 5.89
N GLY A 100 -3.86 -8.83 6.13
CA GLY A 100 -3.16 -8.02 7.12
C GLY A 100 -3.22 -6.52 6.84
N SER A 101 -3.17 -6.10 5.58
CA SER A 101 -3.30 -4.69 5.21
C SER A 101 -4.69 -4.16 5.52
N ILE A 102 -5.73 -4.97 5.29
CA ILE A 102 -7.11 -4.62 5.66
C ILE A 102 -7.23 -4.47 7.18
N THR A 103 -6.69 -5.43 7.95
CA THR A 103 -6.68 -5.36 9.42
C THR A 103 -5.93 -4.13 9.92
N LEU A 104 -4.75 -3.84 9.35
CA LEU A 104 -3.95 -2.66 9.70
C LEU A 104 -4.74 -1.37 9.46
N MET A 105 -5.30 -1.18 8.26
CA MET A 105 -6.11 0.01 7.95
C MET A 105 -7.35 0.13 8.84
N SER A 106 -7.96 -1.00 9.22
CA SER A 106 -9.13 -1.04 10.10
C SER A 106 -8.79 -0.73 11.56
N SER A 107 -7.53 -0.91 11.96
CA SER A 107 -7.04 -0.57 13.31
C SER A 107 -6.73 0.91 13.51
N LEU A 108 -6.68 1.68 12.43
CA LEU A 108 -6.41 3.11 12.49
C LEU A 108 -7.73 3.86 12.68
N GLU A 109 -7.81 4.66 13.74
CA GLU A 109 -8.89 5.62 13.85
C GLU A 109 -8.64 6.76 12.86
N PRO A 110 -9.63 7.12 12.02
CA PRO A 110 -9.51 8.31 11.21
C PRO A 110 -9.34 9.50 12.14
N THR A 111 -8.19 10.16 12.05
CA THR A 111 -7.96 11.38 12.83
C THR A 111 -8.98 12.41 12.35
N PRO A 112 -9.88 12.91 13.22
CA PRO A 112 -10.79 13.96 12.84
C PRO A 112 -9.91 15.15 12.47
N PHE A 113 -9.88 15.45 11.18
CA PHE A 113 -9.07 16.48 10.55
C PHE A 113 -8.69 17.63 11.50
N SER A 114 -7.41 17.69 11.89
CA SER A 114 -6.78 18.94 12.31
C SER A 114 -6.42 19.72 11.04
N TYR A 115 -7.42 20.29 10.38
CA TYR A 115 -7.23 21.30 9.34
C TYR A 115 -7.07 22.68 9.97
#